data_AF-A0A2V7RIL6-F1
#
_entry.id   AF-A0A2V7RIL6-F1
#
_cell.length_a   1.000
_cell.length_b   1.000
_cell.length_c   1.000
_cell.angle_alpha   90.00
_cell.angle_beta   90.00
_cell.angle_gamma   90.00
#
_symmetry.space_group_name_H-M   'P 1'
#
loop_
_entity.id
_entity.type
_entity.pdbx_description
1 polymer ?
#
loop_
_entity_poly.entity_id
_entity_poly.type
_entity_poly.pdbx_seq_one_letter_code
_entity_poly.pdbx_strand_id
1 'polypeptide(L)' 'PQSSVVNADNQVHGIDSLYVADASTFPSASGVNPMLTIMGIAHRAALGIANRL' A
#
# COMPACT_ATOMS: atom_id res chain seq x y z
N PRO A 1 -1.14 -13.39 2.85
CA PRO A 1 -0.77 -13.99 1.55
C PRO A 1 -1.90 -14.68 0.77
N GLN A 2 -2.82 -15.42 1.41
CA GLN A 2 -3.81 -16.25 0.67
C GLN A 2 -4.78 -15.43 -0.21
N SER A 3 -5.05 -14.17 0.15
CA SER A 3 -5.99 -13.29 -0.54
C SER A 3 -5.44 -11.89 -0.84
N SER A 4 -4.16 -11.63 -0.59
CA SER A 4 -3.52 -10.33 -0.85
C SER A 4 -2.02 -10.47 -1.14
N VAL A 5 -1.46 -9.50 -1.87
CA VAL A 5 -0.03 -9.44 -2.22
C VAL A 5 0.80 -8.70 -1.15
N VAL A 6 0.21 -7.69 -0.51
CA VAL A 6 0.85 -6.89 0.55
C VAL A 6 0.13 -7.03 1.89
N ASN A 7 0.83 -6.74 2.98
CA ASN A 7 0.28 -6.58 4.32
C ASN A 7 -0.29 -5.16 4.55
N ALA A 8 -0.76 -4.87 5.76
CA ALA A 8 -1.35 -3.58 6.12
C ALA A 8 -0.37 -2.38 6.04
N ASP A 9 0.93 -2.68 6.08
CA ASP A 9 2.04 -1.72 5.97
C ASP A 9 2.56 -1.58 4.53
N ASN A 10 1.81 -2.08 3.54
CA ASN A 10 2.17 -2.06 2.12
C ASN A 10 3.43 -2.89 1.77
N GLN A 11 3.92 -3.74 2.68
CA GLN A 11 5.05 -4.65 2.43
C GLN A 11 4.57 -5.95 1.77
N VAL A 12 5.32 -6.44 0.78
CA VAL A 12 5.06 -7.70 0.10
C VAL A 12 5.24 -8.87 1.07
N HIS A 13 4.29 -9.82 1.06
CA HIS A 13 4.38 -11.00 1.91
C HIS A 13 5.62 -11.84 1.56
N GLY A 14 6.40 -12.23 2.57
CA GLY A 14 7.54 -13.15 2.40
C GLY A 14 8.79 -12.54 1.75
N ILE A 15 8.81 -11.22 1.53
CA ILE A 15 9.99 -10.51 1.03
C ILE A 15 10.27 -9.30 1.94
N ASP A 16 11.44 -9.29 2.54
CA ASP A 16 11.85 -8.20 3.42
C ASP A 16 12.15 -6.93 2.61
N SER A 17 11.73 -5.78 3.14
CA SER A 17 11.99 -4.44 2.58
C SER A 17 11.49 -4.19 1.16
N LEU A 18 10.53 -4.99 0.66
CA LEU A 18 9.85 -4.75 -0.62
C LEU A 18 8.44 -4.21 -0.39
N TYR A 19 8.12 -3.04 -0.97
CA TYR A 19 6.85 -2.34 -0.74
C TYR A 19 6.17 -1.97 -2.07
N VAL A 20 4.84 -1.88 -2.04
CA VAL A 20 4.02 -1.39 -3.17
C VAL A 20 3.16 -0.22 -2.70
N ALA A 21 3.24 0.93 -3.36
CA ALA A 21 2.58 2.18 -2.95
C ALA A 21 1.81 2.83 -4.11
N ASP A 22 0.90 2.08 -4.71
CA ASP A 22 0.10 2.50 -5.86
C ASP A 22 -1.38 2.07 -5.73
N ALA A 23 -2.15 2.26 -6.80
CA ALA A 23 -3.56 1.90 -6.86
C ALA A 23 -3.84 0.39 -6.74
N SER A 24 -2.87 -0.49 -7.03
CA SER A 24 -3.07 -1.94 -6.92
C SER A 24 -3.28 -2.39 -5.47
N THR A 25 -2.83 -1.56 -4.51
CA THR A 25 -3.04 -1.79 -3.08
C THR A 25 -4.40 -1.30 -2.57
N PHE A 26 -5.20 -0.66 -3.43
CA PHE A 26 -6.56 -0.26 -3.10
C PHE A 26 -7.51 -1.47 -3.30
N PRO A 27 -8.16 -1.99 -2.25
CA PRO A 27 -8.82 -3.31 -2.33
C PRO A 27 -10.00 -3.41 -3.31
N SER A 28 -10.65 -2.29 -3.63
CA SER A 28 -11.79 -2.24 -4.53
C SER A 28 -11.89 -0.86 -5.18
N ALA A 29 -12.51 -0.78 -6.35
CA ALA A 29 -12.76 0.49 -7.01
C ALA A 29 -13.66 1.39 -6.16
N SER A 30 -13.36 2.70 -6.13
CA SER A 30 -14.11 3.67 -5.33
C SER A 30 -15.44 4.10 -5.98
N GLY A 31 -15.69 3.75 -7.24
CA GLY A 31 -16.81 4.25 -8.04
C GLY A 31 -16.66 5.71 -8.52
N VAL A 32 -15.65 6.43 -8.03
CA VAL A 32 -15.25 7.78 -8.48
C VAL A 32 -13.75 7.82 -8.73
N ASN A 33 -13.21 8.98 -9.12
CA ASN A 33 -11.76 9.17 -9.28
C ASN A 33 -11.03 8.92 -7.95
N PRO A 34 -10.15 7.90 -7.85
CA PRO A 34 -9.50 7.51 -6.60
C PRO A 34 -8.20 8.27 -6.31
N MET A 35 -7.89 9.35 -7.03
CA MET A 35 -6.61 10.07 -6.94
C MET A 35 -6.16 10.34 -5.50
N LEU A 36 -6.99 11.02 -4.69
CA LEU A 36 -6.64 11.38 -3.32
C LEU A 36 -6.51 10.15 -2.41
N THR A 37 -7.31 9.11 -2.65
CA THR A 37 -7.23 7.85 -1.90
C THR A 37 -5.90 7.15 -2.17
N ILE A 38 -5.47 7.09 -3.43
CA ILE A 38 -4.17 6.49 -3.81
C ILE A 38 -3.01 7.30 -3.22
N MET A 39 -3.07 8.63 -3.30
CA MET A 39 -2.07 9.52 -2.67
C MET A 39 -2.00 9.30 -1.16
N GLY A 40 -3.14 9.15 -0.49
CA GLY A 40 -3.21 8.88 0.95
C GLY A 40 -2.61 7.54 1.34
N ILE A 41 -2.85 6.48 0.54
CA ILE A 41 -2.23 5.17 0.75
C ILE A 41 -0.70 5.25 0.58
N ALA A 42 -0.24 5.90 -0.49
CA ALA A 42 1.20 6.06 -0.75
C ALA A 42 1.88 6.88 0.37
N HIS A 43 1.25 7.96 0.83
CA HIS A 43 1.75 8.77 1.93
C HIS A 43 1.85 7.98 3.24
N ARG A 44 0.82 7.18 3.57
CA ARG A 44 0.84 6.31 4.76
C ARG A 44 1.98 5.28 4.69
N ALA A 45 2.17 4.65 3.53
CA ALA A 45 3.26 3.70 3.32
C ALA A 45 4.63 4.36 3.51
N ALA A 46 4.83 5.55 2.93
CA ALA A 46 6.07 6.31 3.05
C ALA A 46 6.40 6.67 4.51
N LEU A 47 5.42 7.13 5.30
CA LEU A 47 5.61 7.39 6.74
C LEU A 47 5.99 6.11 7.51
N GLY A 48 5.32 4.99 7.19
CA GLY A 48 5.64 3.70 7.78
C GLY A 48 7.08 3.28 7.49
N ILE A 49 7.56 3.48 6.26
CA ILE A 49 8.94 3.17 5.88
C ILE A 49 9.90 4.11 6.61
N ALA A 50 9.63 5.42 6.61
CA ALA A 50 10.49 6.42 7.25
C ALA A 50 10.69 6.17 8.76
N ASN A 51 9.64 5.71 9.45
CA ASN A 51 9.72 5.38 10.89
C ASN A 51 10.52 4.10 11.20
N ARG A 52 10.89 3.31 10.18
CA ARG A 52 11.63 2.05 10.31
C ARG A 52 13.10 2.19 9.87
N LEU A 53 13.51 3.36 9.40
CA LEU A 53 14.90 3.76 9.14
C LEU A 53 15.56 4.27 10.43
#